data_AF-A0AAD6URW7-F1
#
_entry.id   AF-A0AAD6URW7-F1
#
_cell.length_a   1.000
_cell.length_b   1.000
_cell.length_c   1.000
_cell.angle_alpha   90.00
_cell.angle_beta   90.00
_cell.angle_gamma   90.00
#
_symmetry.space_group_name_H-M   'P 1'
#
loop_
_entity.id
_entity.type
_entity.pdbx_description
1 polymer ?
#
loop_
_entity_poly.entity_id
_entity_poly.type
_entity_poly.pdbx_seq_one_letter_code
_entity_poly.pdbx_strand_id
1 'polypeptide(L)'
;MTAAAELRAQIGRIDEQLASLKSQLTSLRTAKKQLLQDLDRLVYPVLTLPPEISSEIFRHVAPKFAPNIPNIGACSFQKYYWPLQLASVCRAWRAIALSTPALWSVIAIFGDSTRDFEQLLRLWLARARSLPLDLYISLTLDPVSHTILSILAPYASQWRHVSLESFSPFTLPVHLFPGPLRLLESLKVIVLQPHDATLAPSSLDAPRLRELFITFPFTVFRTGLPLTQLTTFRVVGSLSPVFEVLALAPNLESLCLTILSQGATPPSPLTLPHLCTLEFLDNPSMVAALDFLILPALENLKVSGLRNGGLKTLRSCVSRSCCTVRTLDLRYTDYSPAYRCFESLRSIQTLCLRDSTWTDDEMNTFCCEMRLDLCLPALESLTVDGAGPKDVVHLAAMVAERWSGVAGTAKMRTFSLSYNDADTGRLDRALDALDDLERDGLKLDLTEVLGSRKKAHWCVSRRTAATPLQAPTKIFRPSTPIFRDIVANDDEPGTFGIAWPSPPSRRHRHHIRGTGPFAGKPVLCQTLINVSEGFNLIGLSLLKDYYSAWDMDMDVPQIGFVPNGF
;
A
#
# COMPACT_ATOMS: atom_id res chain seq x y z
N MET A 1 20.52 17.97 76.05
CA MET A 1 19.10 18.37 75.89
C MET A 1 18.78 18.95 74.50
N THR A 2 19.73 19.12 73.58
CA THR A 2 19.56 19.82 72.28
C THR A 2 18.95 18.94 71.17
N ALA A 3 19.29 17.66 71.09
CA ALA A 3 18.82 16.76 70.01
C ALA A 3 17.29 16.55 69.98
N ALA A 4 16.62 16.51 71.13
CA ALA A 4 15.17 16.32 71.20
C ALA A 4 14.36 17.55 70.74
N ALA A 5 14.94 18.75 70.85
CA ALA A 5 14.31 19.98 70.38
C ALA A 5 14.40 20.11 68.85
N GLU A 6 15.55 19.73 68.27
CA GLU A 6 15.75 19.69 66.82
C GLU A 6 14.80 18.69 66.13
N LEU A 7 14.64 17.48 66.70
CA LEU A 7 13.68 16.50 66.18
C LEU A 7 12.23 17.02 66.21
N ARG A 8 11.82 17.73 67.28
CA ARG A 8 10.48 18.32 67.36
C ARG A 8 10.28 19.43 66.33
N ALA A 9 11.29 20.26 66.09
CA ALA A 9 11.25 21.30 65.05
C ALA A 9 11.17 20.67 63.64
N GLN A 10 11.87 19.55 63.42
CA GLN A 10 11.79 18.81 62.16
C GLN A 10 10.42 18.18 61.94
N ILE A 11 9.80 17.59 62.97
CA ILE A 11 8.42 17.08 62.93
C ILE A 11 7.45 18.21 62.57
N GLY A 12 7.55 19.37 63.24
CA GLY A 12 6.69 20.53 62.94
C GLY A 12 6.77 21.00 61.48
N ARG A 13 7.97 21.04 60.90
CA ARG A 13 8.15 21.35 59.46
C ARG A 13 7.49 20.30 58.55
N ILE A 14 7.60 19.01 58.90
CA ILE A 14 6.97 17.93 58.14
C ILE A 14 5.44 18.02 58.24
N ASP A 15 4.89 18.35 59.41
CA ASP A 15 3.44 18.52 59.60
C ASP A 15 2.89 19.70 58.80
N GLU A 16 3.61 20.82 58.74
CA GLU A 16 3.27 21.96 57.87
C GLU A 16 3.30 21.58 56.39
N GLN A 17 4.30 20.82 55.96
CA GLN A 17 4.38 20.30 54.58
C GLN A 17 3.22 19.33 54.28
N LEU A 18 2.86 18.46 55.21
CA LEU A 18 1.70 17.57 55.10
C LEU A 18 0.39 18.33 54.98
N ALA A 19 0.21 19.39 55.78
CA ALA A 19 -0.97 20.24 55.71
C ALA A 19 -1.07 20.97 54.36
N SER A 20 0.04 21.52 53.88
CA SER A 20 0.13 22.18 52.57
C SER A 20 -0.19 21.22 51.42
N LEU A 21 0.42 20.02 51.40
CA LEU A 21 0.16 19.00 50.39
C LEU A 21 -1.30 18.50 50.43
N LYS A 22 -1.89 18.33 51.61
CA LYS A 22 -3.32 17.98 51.74
C LYS A 22 -4.24 19.05 51.16
N SER A 23 -3.92 20.33 51.36
CA SER A 23 -4.66 21.46 50.78
C SER A 23 -4.56 21.44 49.25
N GLN A 24 -3.35 21.29 48.70
CA GLN A 24 -3.12 21.18 47.25
C GLN A 24 -3.84 19.97 46.63
N LEU A 25 -3.83 18.81 47.29
CA LEU A 25 -4.55 17.63 46.83
C LEU A 25 -6.07 17.88 46.77
N THR A 26 -6.60 18.63 47.73
CA THR A 26 -8.03 18.95 47.80
C THR A 26 -8.43 19.94 46.71
N SER A 27 -7.61 20.96 46.44
CA SER A 27 -7.85 21.91 45.34
C SER A 27 -7.77 21.21 43.98
N LEU A 28 -6.76 20.36 43.74
CA LEU A 28 -6.63 19.58 42.51
C LEU A 28 -7.78 18.60 42.32
N ARG A 29 -8.26 17.93 43.38
CA ARG A 29 -9.46 17.06 43.31
C ARG A 29 -10.71 17.85 42.92
N THR A 30 -10.86 19.06 43.46
CA THR A 30 -12.00 19.94 43.15
C THR A 30 -11.94 20.45 41.72
N ALA A 31 -10.77 20.92 41.27
CA ALA A 31 -10.53 21.33 39.88
C ALA A 31 -10.78 20.17 38.90
N LYS A 32 -10.29 18.95 39.20
CA LYS A 32 -10.58 17.76 38.39
C LYS A 32 -12.09 17.48 38.31
N LYS A 33 -12.81 17.59 39.43
CA LYS A 33 -14.27 17.39 39.45
C LYS A 33 -14.98 18.41 38.57
N GLN A 34 -14.54 19.68 38.58
CA GLN A 34 -15.09 20.72 37.73
C GLN A 34 -14.83 20.42 36.25
N LEU A 35 -13.60 20.08 35.87
CA LEU A 35 -13.26 19.72 34.49
C LEU A 35 -14.06 18.52 33.98
N LEU A 36 -14.33 17.52 34.83
CA LEU A 36 -15.19 16.40 34.45
C LEU A 36 -16.65 16.85 34.19
N GLN A 37 -17.18 17.78 35.00
CA GLN A 37 -18.50 18.35 34.78
C GLN A 37 -18.58 19.18 33.50
N ASP A 38 -17.52 19.93 33.18
CA ASP A 38 -17.45 20.70 31.94
C ASP A 38 -17.32 19.79 30.72
N LEU A 39 -16.54 18.71 30.82
CA LEU A 39 -16.44 17.67 29.79
C LEU A 39 -17.80 16.99 29.51
N ASP A 40 -18.57 16.68 30.55
CA ASP A 40 -19.91 16.08 30.43
C ASP A 40 -20.92 17.00 29.72
N ARG A 41 -20.69 18.33 29.72
CA ARG A 41 -21.51 19.30 29.00
C ARG A 41 -21.17 19.41 27.52
N LEU A 42 -19.98 18.95 27.11
CA LEU A 42 -19.60 18.95 25.71
C LEU A 42 -20.38 17.87 24.95
N VAL A 43 -21.10 18.29 23.93
CA VAL A 43 -21.71 17.38 22.97
C VAL A 43 -20.65 17.01 21.95
N TYR A 44 -20.35 15.72 21.83
CA TYR A 44 -19.49 15.20 20.78
C TYR A 44 -20.37 14.79 19.59
N PRO A 45 -20.36 15.51 18.46
CA PRO A 45 -21.30 15.27 17.35
C PRO A 45 -21.26 13.83 16.82
N VAL A 46 -20.09 13.19 16.87
CA VAL A 46 -19.91 11.79 16.43
C VAL A 46 -20.55 10.75 17.35
N LEU A 47 -20.86 11.12 18.60
CA LEU A 47 -21.59 10.29 19.57
C LEU A 47 -23.10 10.53 19.51
N THR A 48 -23.55 11.56 18.80
CA THR A 48 -24.97 11.86 18.60
C THR A 48 -25.52 11.38 17.26
N LEU A 49 -24.66 10.85 16.38
CA LEU A 49 -25.08 10.27 15.11
C LEU A 49 -25.87 8.97 15.36
N PRO A 50 -26.91 8.71 14.56
CA PRO A 50 -27.55 7.40 14.54
C PRO A 50 -26.53 6.28 14.25
N PRO A 51 -26.72 5.07 14.82
CA PRO A 51 -25.85 3.92 14.58
C PRO A 51 -25.64 3.62 13.10
N GLU A 52 -26.66 3.83 12.26
CA GLU A 52 -26.64 3.58 10.82
C GLU A 52 -25.64 4.50 10.12
N ILE A 53 -25.68 5.80 10.43
CA ILE A 53 -24.75 6.80 9.88
C ILE A 53 -23.33 6.54 10.36
N SER A 54 -23.16 6.22 11.64
CA SER A 54 -21.86 5.84 12.19
C SER A 54 -21.29 4.59 11.49
N SER A 55 -22.14 3.60 11.21
CA SER A 55 -21.73 2.39 10.50
C SER A 55 -21.32 2.68 9.05
N GLU A 56 -21.99 3.61 8.36
CA GLU A 56 -21.59 4.08 7.02
C GLU A 56 -20.22 4.73 7.07
N ILE A 57 -20.01 5.65 8.01
CA ILE A 57 -18.72 6.32 8.20
C ILE A 57 -17.62 5.28 8.45
N PHE A 58 -17.87 4.30 9.31
CA PHE A 58 -16.91 3.23 9.61
C PHE A 58 -16.56 2.41 8.36
N ARG A 59 -17.51 2.16 7.45
CA ARG A 59 -17.25 1.46 6.19
C ARG A 59 -16.33 2.23 5.26
N HIS A 60 -16.34 3.57 5.31
CA HIS A 60 -15.41 4.39 4.54
C HIS A 60 -13.98 4.40 5.11
N VAL A 61 -13.79 3.99 6.36
CA VAL A 61 -12.47 3.79 6.97
C VAL A 61 -11.84 2.47 6.53
N ALA A 62 -12.65 1.51 6.11
CA ALA A 62 -12.14 0.22 5.65
C ALA A 62 -11.29 0.36 4.38
N PRO A 63 -10.14 -0.33 4.30
CA PRO A 63 -9.39 -0.40 3.06
C PRO A 63 -10.31 -0.99 1.99
N LYS A 64 -10.54 -0.23 0.92
CA LYS A 64 -11.25 -0.73 -0.25
C LYS A 64 -10.39 -1.77 -0.94
N PHE A 65 -11.01 -2.81 -1.47
CA PHE A 65 -10.29 -3.79 -2.28
C PHE A 65 -9.63 -3.06 -3.46
N ALA A 66 -8.30 -3.03 -3.50
CA ALA A 66 -7.53 -2.40 -4.57
C ALA A 66 -6.66 -3.49 -5.24
N PRO A 67 -7.00 -3.95 -6.45
CA PRO A 67 -6.29 -5.05 -7.13
C PRO A 67 -4.85 -4.69 -7.55
N ASN A 68 -4.51 -3.40 -7.65
CA ASN A 68 -3.26 -2.90 -8.23
C ASN A 68 -2.24 -2.36 -7.22
N ILE A 69 -2.30 -2.69 -5.92
CA ILE A 69 -1.26 -2.24 -4.98
C ILE A 69 0.06 -2.99 -5.31
N PRO A 70 1.09 -2.31 -5.84
CA PRO A 70 2.38 -2.93 -6.10
C PRO A 70 3.09 -3.10 -4.75
N ASN A 71 3.61 -4.30 -4.47
CA ASN A 71 4.50 -4.59 -3.35
C ASN A 71 4.05 -4.02 -2.00
N ILE A 72 3.33 -4.83 -1.22
CA ILE A 72 3.19 -4.64 0.23
C ILE A 72 4.50 -5.08 0.91
N GLY A 73 5.63 -4.54 0.45
CA GLY A 73 6.83 -4.47 1.26
C GLY A 73 6.57 -3.43 2.34
N ALA A 74 6.38 -3.88 3.59
CA ALA A 74 6.46 -3.06 4.80
C ALA A 74 5.42 -1.92 5.00
N CYS A 75 4.33 -1.83 4.23
CA CYS A 75 3.29 -0.82 4.49
C CYS A 75 2.32 -1.25 5.61
N SER A 76 2.78 -1.11 6.85
CA SER A 76 2.05 -1.09 8.14
C SER A 76 0.91 -2.11 8.32
N PHE A 77 1.21 -3.23 8.99
CA PHE A 77 0.26 -4.17 9.60
C PHE A 77 -0.88 -3.49 10.38
N GLN A 78 -0.65 -2.27 10.90
CA GLN A 78 -1.63 -1.46 11.62
C GLN A 78 -2.86 -1.05 10.81
N LYS A 79 -2.81 -1.03 9.47
CA LYS A 79 -3.95 -0.64 8.62
C LYS A 79 -5.04 -1.72 8.54
N TYR A 80 -4.73 -2.95 8.94
CA TYR A 80 -5.61 -4.11 8.79
C TYR A 80 -6.17 -4.64 10.11
N TYR A 81 -6.25 -3.80 11.16
CA TYR A 81 -7.04 -4.05 12.38
C TYR A 81 -8.14 -2.99 12.64
N TRP A 82 -8.57 -2.26 11.59
CA TRP A 82 -9.59 -1.23 11.55
C TRP A 82 -10.90 -1.50 12.38
N PRO A 83 -11.60 -2.67 12.38
CA PRO A 83 -12.73 -2.91 13.27
C PRO A 83 -12.33 -2.88 14.73
N LEU A 84 -11.14 -3.39 15.06
CA LEU A 84 -10.63 -3.39 16.43
C LEU A 84 -10.22 -1.98 16.85
N GLN A 85 -9.63 -1.20 15.94
CA GLN A 85 -9.33 0.22 16.19
C GLN A 85 -10.62 0.98 16.47
N LEU A 86 -11.63 0.86 15.61
CA LEU A 86 -12.95 1.46 15.82
C LEU A 86 -13.60 0.97 17.13
N ALA A 87 -13.51 -0.33 17.42
CA ALA A 87 -14.04 -0.91 18.64
C ALA A 87 -13.28 -0.49 19.91
N SER A 88 -12.04 -0.03 19.81
CA SER A 88 -11.24 0.42 20.96
C SER A 88 -11.57 1.84 21.42
N VAL A 89 -12.17 2.69 20.57
CA VAL A 89 -12.38 4.12 20.84
C VAL A 89 -13.27 4.36 22.07
N CYS A 90 -14.51 3.86 22.04
CA CYS A 90 -15.45 4.00 23.16
C CYS A 90 -16.46 2.84 23.17
N ARG A 91 -17.33 2.80 24.20
CA ARG A 91 -18.36 1.74 24.32
C ARG A 91 -19.38 1.78 23.18
N ALA A 92 -19.81 2.97 22.77
CA ALA A 92 -20.78 3.13 21.68
C ALA A 92 -20.21 2.66 20.34
N TRP A 93 -19.00 3.10 20.00
CA TRP A 93 -18.30 2.67 18.78
C TRP A 93 -18.02 1.16 18.78
N ARG A 94 -17.66 0.60 19.94
CA ARG A 94 -17.53 -0.86 20.10
C ARG A 94 -18.82 -1.58 19.75
N ALA A 95 -19.97 -1.12 20.27
CA ALA A 95 -21.25 -1.75 19.95
C ALA A 95 -21.55 -1.68 18.45
N ILE A 96 -21.39 -0.50 17.83
CA ILE A 96 -21.65 -0.27 16.40
C ILE A 96 -20.69 -1.12 15.53
N ALA A 97 -19.40 -1.11 15.83
CA ALA A 97 -18.40 -1.85 15.06
C ALA A 97 -18.64 -3.38 15.13
N LEU A 98 -18.95 -3.89 16.32
CA LEU A 98 -19.27 -5.31 16.52
C LEU A 98 -20.60 -5.72 15.87
N SER A 99 -21.57 -4.81 15.78
CA SER A 99 -22.89 -5.08 15.16
C SER A 99 -22.92 -4.85 13.65
N THR A 100 -21.82 -4.43 13.02
CA THR A 100 -21.76 -4.09 11.60
C THR A 100 -20.96 -5.16 10.83
N PRO A 101 -21.61 -6.17 10.22
CA PRO A 101 -20.91 -7.31 9.60
C PRO A 101 -19.96 -6.92 8.47
N ALA A 102 -20.30 -5.87 7.70
CA ALA A 102 -19.48 -5.39 6.58
C ALA A 102 -18.09 -4.91 6.99
N LEU A 103 -17.87 -4.55 8.26
CA LEU A 103 -16.52 -4.21 8.74
C LEU A 103 -15.63 -5.45 8.85
N TRP A 104 -16.19 -6.64 8.92
CA TRP A 104 -15.47 -7.90 9.15
C TRP A 104 -15.34 -8.73 7.87
N SER A 105 -15.88 -8.28 6.73
CA SER A 105 -15.89 -9.01 5.46
C SER A 105 -14.61 -8.82 4.63
N VAL A 106 -13.78 -7.84 4.98
CA VAL A 106 -12.43 -7.68 4.40
C VAL A 106 -11.45 -8.28 5.40
N ILE A 107 -10.72 -9.31 5.00
CA ILE A 107 -9.79 -10.04 5.88
C ILE A 107 -8.42 -9.97 5.25
N ALA A 108 -7.47 -9.35 5.95
CA ALA A 108 -6.09 -9.31 5.51
C ALA A 108 -5.19 -10.01 6.54
N ILE A 109 -4.34 -10.89 6.01
CA ILE A 109 -3.50 -11.84 6.72
C ILE A 109 -2.09 -11.64 6.18
N PHE A 110 -1.16 -11.27 7.06
CA PHE A 110 0.24 -11.06 6.71
C PHE A 110 1.12 -11.72 7.77
N GLY A 111 2.18 -12.42 7.34
CA GLY A 111 3.19 -13.01 8.22
C GLY A 111 2.85 -14.41 8.74
N ASP A 112 3.64 -14.88 9.70
CA ASP A 112 3.54 -16.23 10.27
C ASP A 112 2.32 -16.33 11.21
N SER A 113 1.54 -17.40 11.10
CA SER A 113 0.41 -17.59 12.02
C SER A 113 0.88 -17.98 13.40
N THR A 114 0.40 -17.23 14.39
CA THR A 114 0.35 -17.66 15.78
C THR A 114 -1.01 -18.32 16.04
N ARG A 115 -1.13 -19.14 17.09
CA ARG A 115 -2.43 -19.75 17.48
C ARG A 115 -3.51 -18.68 17.72
N ASP A 116 -3.11 -17.49 18.16
CA ASP A 116 -4.01 -16.36 18.41
C ASP A 116 -4.65 -15.86 17.11
N PHE A 117 -3.92 -15.97 16.00
CA PHE A 117 -4.37 -15.54 14.70
C PHE A 117 -5.52 -16.41 14.16
N GLU A 118 -5.46 -17.73 14.37
CA GLU A 118 -6.53 -18.65 13.96
C GLU A 118 -7.86 -18.31 14.67
N GLN A 119 -7.80 -17.99 15.95
CA GLN A 119 -8.98 -17.60 16.73
C GLN A 119 -9.53 -16.26 16.26
N LEU A 120 -8.64 -15.30 15.97
CA LEU A 120 -9.03 -14.02 15.43
C LEU A 120 -9.72 -14.16 14.07
N LEU A 121 -9.17 -14.98 13.18
CA LEU A 121 -9.75 -15.29 11.88
C LEU A 121 -11.14 -15.90 12.01
N ARG A 122 -11.32 -16.90 12.88
CA ARG A 122 -12.64 -17.51 13.16
C ARG A 122 -13.63 -16.47 13.67
N LEU A 123 -13.19 -15.54 14.51
CA LEU A 123 -14.00 -14.47 15.06
C LEU A 123 -14.38 -13.42 13.98
N TRP A 124 -13.48 -13.11 13.04
CA TRP A 124 -13.79 -12.24 11.90
C TRP A 124 -14.80 -12.89 10.96
N LEU A 125 -14.58 -14.15 10.59
CA LEU A 125 -15.51 -14.93 9.77
C LEU A 125 -16.90 -15.02 10.40
N ALA A 126 -16.98 -15.31 11.71
CA ALA A 126 -18.25 -15.36 12.43
C ALA A 126 -19.00 -14.00 12.42
N ARG A 127 -18.27 -12.88 12.42
CA ARG A 127 -18.86 -11.53 12.39
C ARG A 127 -19.22 -11.05 11.00
N ALA A 128 -18.51 -11.49 9.96
CA ALA A 128 -18.84 -11.24 8.57
C ALA A 128 -20.20 -11.88 8.17
N ARG A 129 -20.60 -12.94 8.89
CA ARG A 129 -21.84 -13.69 8.69
C ARG A 129 -21.89 -14.33 7.29
N SER A 130 -22.80 -13.86 6.44
CA SER A 130 -23.05 -14.37 5.08
C SER A 130 -22.70 -13.34 4.00
N LEU A 131 -21.94 -12.30 4.36
CA LEU A 131 -21.51 -11.30 3.39
C LEU A 131 -20.38 -11.83 2.49
N PRO A 132 -20.26 -11.32 1.25
CA PRO A 132 -19.13 -11.64 0.41
C PRO A 132 -17.81 -11.26 1.08
N LEU A 133 -16.81 -12.14 1.00
CA LEU A 133 -15.51 -12.00 1.64
C LEU A 133 -14.45 -11.53 0.64
N ASP A 134 -13.68 -10.52 1.05
CA ASP A 134 -12.50 -10.03 0.35
C ASP A 134 -11.25 -10.42 1.16
N LEU A 135 -10.42 -11.31 0.61
CA LEU A 135 -9.31 -11.95 1.31
C LEU A 135 -7.98 -11.48 0.74
N TYR A 136 -7.08 -11.03 1.61
CA TYR A 136 -5.68 -10.74 1.31
C TYR A 136 -4.81 -11.61 2.20
N ILE A 137 -4.07 -12.53 1.62
CA ILE A 137 -3.34 -13.54 2.36
C ILE A 137 -1.92 -13.56 1.84
N SER A 138 -0.99 -13.11 2.66
CA SER A 138 0.44 -13.08 2.39
C SER A 138 1.14 -13.91 3.45
N LEU A 139 1.54 -15.12 3.10
CA LEU A 139 2.10 -16.10 4.04
C LEU A 139 3.59 -16.33 3.76
N THR A 140 4.34 -16.47 4.83
CA THR A 140 5.76 -16.83 4.84
C THR A 140 5.88 -18.24 5.44
N LEU A 141 6.08 -19.26 4.59
CA LEU A 141 6.43 -20.65 4.95
C LEU A 141 5.45 -21.48 5.83
N ASP A 142 5.53 -22.81 5.66
CA ASP A 142 5.21 -23.89 6.63
C ASP A 142 3.72 -24.22 6.99
N PRO A 143 3.41 -25.33 7.71
CA PRO A 143 2.09 -26.02 7.70
C PRO A 143 0.92 -25.18 8.22
N VAL A 144 1.24 -24.10 8.92
CA VAL A 144 0.37 -22.97 9.24
C VAL A 144 -0.50 -22.51 8.06
N SER A 145 0.08 -22.46 6.86
CA SER A 145 -0.64 -22.05 5.65
C SER A 145 -1.81 -22.99 5.35
N HIS A 146 -1.63 -24.30 5.53
CA HIS A 146 -2.70 -25.28 5.39
C HIS A 146 -3.79 -25.08 6.45
N THR A 147 -3.42 -24.72 7.68
CA THR A 147 -4.39 -24.46 8.75
C THR A 147 -5.27 -23.24 8.42
N ILE A 148 -4.68 -22.10 8.04
CA ILE A 148 -5.45 -20.90 7.66
C ILE A 148 -6.38 -21.22 6.49
N LEU A 149 -5.87 -21.88 5.45
CA LEU A 149 -6.67 -22.26 4.29
C LEU A 149 -7.79 -23.23 4.65
N SER A 150 -7.56 -24.16 5.58
CA SER A 150 -8.60 -25.07 6.08
C SER A 150 -9.70 -24.35 6.88
N ILE A 151 -9.37 -23.24 7.56
CA ILE A 151 -10.35 -22.39 8.26
C ILE A 151 -11.20 -21.61 7.26
N LEU A 152 -10.60 -21.17 6.16
CA LEU A 152 -11.27 -20.37 5.12
C LEU A 152 -12.10 -21.22 4.15
N ALA A 153 -11.67 -22.45 3.88
CA ALA A 153 -12.28 -23.40 2.96
C ALA A 153 -13.81 -23.52 3.11
N PRO A 154 -14.39 -23.68 4.32
CA PRO A 154 -15.85 -23.72 4.50
C PRO A 154 -16.60 -22.49 4.01
N TYR A 155 -15.92 -21.34 3.89
CA TYR A 155 -16.49 -20.06 3.47
C TYR A 155 -16.26 -19.77 1.97
N ALA A 156 -15.73 -20.72 1.20
CA ALA A 156 -15.36 -20.54 -0.21
C ALA A 156 -16.48 -20.01 -1.11
N SER A 157 -17.73 -20.39 -0.84
CA SER A 157 -18.91 -19.86 -1.57
C SER A 157 -19.16 -18.37 -1.37
N GLN A 158 -18.59 -17.78 -0.31
CA GLN A 158 -18.69 -16.35 0.00
C GLN A 158 -17.53 -15.54 -0.59
N TRP A 159 -16.47 -16.19 -1.09
CA TRP A 159 -15.30 -15.48 -1.60
C TRP A 159 -15.65 -14.65 -2.83
N ARG A 160 -15.32 -13.36 -2.81
CA ARG A 160 -15.52 -12.42 -3.92
C ARG A 160 -14.21 -11.98 -4.53
N HIS A 161 -13.29 -11.49 -3.71
CA HIS A 161 -11.97 -11.12 -4.15
C HIS A 161 -10.92 -11.82 -3.29
N VAL A 162 -10.00 -12.57 -3.91
CA VAL A 162 -9.00 -13.35 -3.18
C VAL A 162 -7.63 -13.03 -3.73
N SER A 163 -6.71 -12.63 -2.85
CA SER A 163 -5.29 -12.44 -3.13
C SER A 163 -4.48 -13.36 -2.24
N LEU A 164 -3.77 -14.30 -2.84
CA LEU A 164 -2.86 -15.23 -2.19
C LEU A 164 -1.44 -14.88 -2.64
N GLU A 165 -0.55 -14.57 -1.70
CA GLU A 165 0.85 -14.24 -1.95
C GLU A 165 1.73 -15.17 -1.11
N SER A 166 2.68 -15.82 -1.77
CA SER A 166 3.66 -16.74 -1.17
C SER A 166 5.08 -16.33 -1.57
N PHE A 167 5.90 -16.09 -0.55
CA PHE A 167 7.31 -15.70 -0.69
C PHE A 167 8.28 -16.90 -0.64
N SER A 168 7.77 -18.10 -0.42
CA SER A 168 8.53 -19.34 -0.33
C SER A 168 8.11 -20.37 -1.38
N PRO A 169 8.90 -21.44 -1.58
CA PRO A 169 8.52 -22.58 -2.41
C PRO A 169 7.22 -23.18 -1.87
N PHE A 170 6.12 -23.00 -2.61
CA PHE A 170 4.79 -23.38 -2.15
C PHE A 170 4.07 -24.18 -3.22
N THR A 171 3.55 -25.34 -2.81
CA THR A 171 2.52 -26.03 -3.56
C THR A 171 1.18 -25.47 -3.10
N LEU A 172 0.44 -24.80 -3.99
CA LEU A 172 -0.97 -24.50 -3.71
C LEU A 172 -1.69 -25.83 -3.45
N PRO A 173 -2.17 -26.11 -2.24
CA PRO A 173 -2.93 -27.32 -2.00
C PRO A 173 -4.09 -27.42 -2.99
N VAL A 174 -4.20 -28.55 -3.69
CA VAL A 174 -5.28 -28.83 -4.67
C VAL A 174 -6.68 -28.62 -4.06
N HIS A 175 -6.79 -28.76 -2.74
CA HIS A 175 -8.00 -28.58 -1.93
C HIS A 175 -8.26 -27.13 -1.47
N LEU A 176 -7.47 -26.14 -1.91
CA LEU A 176 -7.66 -24.72 -1.58
C LEU A 176 -9.03 -24.17 -1.98
N PHE A 177 -9.63 -24.79 -2.99
CA PHE A 177 -10.91 -24.39 -3.56
C PHE A 177 -11.89 -25.54 -3.36
N PRO A 178 -12.45 -25.70 -2.16
CA PRO A 178 -13.36 -26.79 -1.86
C PRO A 178 -14.74 -26.41 -2.40
N GLY A 179 -14.97 -26.73 -3.68
CA GLY A 179 -16.26 -26.58 -4.34
C GLY A 179 -16.46 -25.27 -5.11
N PRO A 180 -17.71 -24.95 -5.49
CA PRO A 180 -18.01 -23.89 -6.44
C PRO A 180 -17.87 -22.49 -5.83
N LEU A 181 -17.02 -21.68 -6.44
CA LEU A 181 -16.69 -20.30 -6.07
C LEU A 181 -17.65 -19.32 -6.77
N ARG A 182 -18.93 -19.40 -6.40
CA ARG A 182 -20.05 -18.73 -7.11
C ARG A 182 -20.02 -17.21 -7.09
N LEU A 183 -19.35 -16.61 -6.11
CA LEU A 183 -19.23 -15.16 -5.95
C LEU A 183 -17.87 -14.62 -6.37
N LEU A 184 -16.91 -15.48 -6.75
CA LEU A 184 -15.55 -15.06 -7.02
C LEU A 184 -15.49 -14.23 -8.29
N GLU A 185 -15.10 -12.97 -8.16
CA GLU A 185 -14.96 -11.97 -9.21
C GLU A 185 -13.49 -11.70 -9.54
N SER A 186 -12.60 -11.76 -8.54
CA SER A 186 -11.15 -11.57 -8.71
C SER A 186 -10.35 -12.64 -7.98
N LEU A 187 -9.38 -13.24 -8.68
CA LEU A 187 -8.39 -14.16 -8.11
C LEU A 187 -6.98 -13.68 -8.44
N LYS A 188 -6.19 -13.43 -7.40
CA LYS A 188 -4.77 -13.09 -7.48
C LYS A 188 -3.97 -14.15 -6.74
N VAL A 189 -2.98 -14.73 -7.42
CA VAL A 189 -2.10 -15.77 -6.90
C VAL A 189 -0.66 -15.40 -7.28
N ILE A 190 0.11 -14.97 -6.28
CA ILE A 190 1.53 -14.68 -6.42
C ILE A 190 2.32 -15.78 -5.71
N VAL A 191 3.15 -16.47 -6.47
CA VAL A 191 4.17 -17.41 -6.01
C VAL A 191 5.52 -16.96 -6.56
N LEU A 192 6.47 -16.65 -5.67
CA LEU A 192 7.80 -16.14 -6.05
C LEU A 192 8.83 -17.24 -6.30
N GLN A 193 8.65 -18.43 -5.73
CA GLN A 193 9.51 -19.59 -5.95
C GLN A 193 8.63 -20.80 -6.27
N PRO A 194 8.51 -21.23 -7.53
CA PRO A 194 7.73 -22.42 -7.88
C PRO A 194 8.49 -23.70 -7.51
N HIS A 195 7.81 -24.69 -6.93
CA HIS A 195 8.29 -26.07 -6.85
C HIS A 195 7.69 -26.89 -8.01
N ASP A 196 8.46 -27.81 -8.60
CA ASP A 196 8.05 -28.63 -9.76
C ASP A 196 6.81 -29.51 -9.52
N ALA A 197 6.45 -29.75 -8.26
CA ALA A 197 5.31 -30.59 -7.87
C ALA A 197 4.00 -29.78 -7.77
N THR A 198 3.48 -29.30 -8.88
CA THR A 198 2.19 -28.60 -8.89
C THR A 198 1.10 -29.47 -9.50
N LEU A 199 0.32 -30.09 -8.62
CA LEU A 199 -0.93 -30.76 -8.99
C LEU A 199 -1.97 -29.68 -9.30
N ALA A 200 -2.53 -29.72 -10.51
CA ALA A 200 -3.59 -28.82 -10.94
C ALA A 200 -4.83 -28.97 -10.03
N PRO A 201 -5.47 -27.88 -9.59
CA PRO A 201 -6.80 -27.97 -9.02
C PRO A 201 -7.73 -28.67 -10.02
N SER A 202 -8.48 -29.67 -9.57
CA SER A 202 -9.67 -30.13 -10.27
C SER A 202 -10.55 -28.92 -10.56
N SER A 203 -11.02 -28.77 -11.81
CA SER A 203 -11.82 -27.66 -12.34
C SER A 203 -12.37 -26.65 -11.33
N LEU A 204 -11.91 -25.40 -11.43
CA LEU A 204 -12.39 -24.27 -10.63
C LEU A 204 -13.75 -23.80 -11.17
N ASP A 205 -14.84 -24.21 -10.54
CA ASP A 205 -16.17 -23.67 -10.87
C ASP A 205 -16.33 -22.26 -10.29
N ALA A 206 -15.95 -21.24 -11.06
CA ALA A 206 -15.99 -19.83 -10.67
C ALA A 206 -16.68 -18.97 -11.76
N PRO A 207 -18.00 -19.06 -11.96
CA PRO A 207 -18.70 -18.50 -13.13
C PRO A 207 -18.76 -16.96 -13.18
N ARG A 208 -18.35 -16.28 -12.10
CA ARG A 208 -18.30 -14.82 -12.02
C ARG A 208 -16.88 -14.24 -12.13
N LEU A 209 -15.87 -15.09 -12.32
CA LEU A 209 -14.48 -14.68 -12.33
C LEU A 209 -14.19 -13.79 -13.53
N ARG A 210 -13.84 -12.52 -13.29
CA ARG A 210 -13.55 -11.52 -14.33
C ARG A 210 -12.08 -11.09 -14.32
N GLU A 211 -11.47 -11.10 -13.15
CA GLU A 211 -10.09 -10.67 -12.96
C GLU A 211 -9.22 -11.83 -12.49
N LEU A 212 -8.12 -12.07 -13.20
CA LEU A 212 -7.17 -13.12 -12.87
C LEU A 212 -5.75 -12.58 -12.89
N PHE A 213 -5.01 -12.73 -11.79
CA PHE A 213 -3.58 -12.46 -11.72
C PHE A 213 -2.84 -13.70 -11.22
N ILE A 214 -1.95 -14.28 -12.04
CA ILE A 214 -1.16 -15.45 -11.65
C ILE A 214 0.33 -15.19 -11.89
N THR A 215 1.18 -15.52 -10.92
CA THR A 215 2.63 -15.68 -11.12
C THR A 215 3.03 -17.17 -11.05
N PHE A 216 4.21 -17.51 -11.58
CA PHE A 216 4.71 -18.87 -11.84
C PHE A 216 4.38 -19.97 -10.80
N PRO A 217 4.12 -21.23 -11.24
CA PRO A 217 4.01 -21.70 -12.61
C PRO A 217 2.56 -21.62 -13.09
N PHE A 218 2.34 -20.86 -14.15
CA PHE A 218 1.04 -20.70 -14.80
C PHE A 218 0.49 -22.01 -15.43
N THR A 219 1.38 -22.96 -15.74
CA THR A 219 1.06 -24.24 -16.39
C THR A 219 0.09 -25.11 -15.59
N VAL A 220 -0.05 -24.86 -14.29
CA VAL A 220 -0.89 -25.58 -13.33
C VAL A 220 -2.38 -25.27 -13.52
N PHE A 221 -2.69 -24.12 -14.12
CA PHE A 221 -4.06 -23.62 -14.27
C PHE A 221 -4.64 -23.89 -15.66
N ARG A 222 -3.93 -24.64 -16.52
CA ARG A 222 -4.37 -24.96 -17.89
C ARG A 222 -5.69 -25.72 -17.94
N THR A 223 -6.01 -26.49 -16.91
CA THR A 223 -7.22 -27.31 -16.86
C THR A 223 -8.18 -26.77 -15.80
N GLY A 224 -9.23 -26.07 -16.25
CA GLY A 224 -10.43 -25.85 -15.46
C GLY A 224 -10.64 -24.47 -14.84
N LEU A 225 -9.92 -23.43 -15.28
CA LEU A 225 -10.34 -22.05 -15.05
C LEU A 225 -11.41 -21.63 -16.08
N PRO A 226 -12.45 -20.87 -15.68
CA PRO A 226 -13.46 -20.34 -16.60
C PRO A 226 -12.92 -19.08 -17.29
N LEU A 227 -12.05 -19.28 -18.28
CA LEU A 227 -11.28 -18.22 -18.95
C LEU A 227 -12.11 -17.37 -19.91
N THR A 228 -13.22 -17.90 -20.43
CA THR A 228 -14.03 -17.24 -21.46
C THR A 228 -14.70 -15.95 -21.00
N GLN A 229 -14.96 -15.82 -19.70
CA GLN A 229 -15.62 -14.65 -19.11
C GLN A 229 -14.64 -13.63 -18.50
N LEU A 230 -13.33 -13.89 -18.60
CA LEU A 230 -12.30 -12.98 -18.09
C LEU A 230 -12.27 -11.69 -18.90
N THR A 231 -12.23 -10.57 -18.19
CA THR A 231 -12.08 -9.22 -18.76
C THR A 231 -10.69 -8.65 -18.46
N THR A 232 -10.09 -9.03 -17.33
CA THR A 232 -8.74 -8.60 -16.92
C THR A 232 -7.87 -9.79 -16.62
N PHE A 233 -6.70 -9.86 -17.27
CA PHE A 233 -5.74 -10.94 -17.07
C PHE A 233 -4.34 -10.37 -16.91
N ARG A 234 -3.68 -10.72 -15.80
CA ARG A 234 -2.28 -10.41 -15.53
C ARG A 234 -1.52 -11.72 -15.35
N VAL A 235 -0.39 -11.86 -16.02
CA VAL A 235 0.39 -13.10 -15.92
C VAL A 235 1.88 -12.83 -16.00
N VAL A 236 2.60 -13.52 -15.13
CA VAL A 236 4.06 -13.63 -15.18
C VAL A 236 4.40 -15.05 -15.67
N GLY A 237 5.04 -15.19 -16.83
CA GLY A 237 5.13 -16.48 -17.51
C GLY A 237 6.15 -16.58 -18.63
N SER A 238 6.24 -17.76 -19.24
CA SER A 238 6.89 -17.96 -20.55
C SER A 238 5.88 -17.71 -21.67
N LEU A 239 6.36 -17.34 -22.87
CA LEU A 239 5.51 -16.99 -24.02
C LEU A 239 4.47 -18.05 -24.39
N SER A 240 4.90 -19.26 -24.74
CA SER A 240 4.00 -20.30 -25.29
C SER A 240 2.82 -20.63 -24.36
N PRO A 241 3.00 -20.91 -23.06
CA PRO A 241 1.88 -21.18 -22.16
C PRO A 241 0.88 -20.04 -22.03
N VAL A 242 1.36 -18.80 -22.04
CA VAL A 242 0.50 -17.62 -21.97
C VAL A 242 -0.41 -17.53 -23.20
N PHE A 243 0.14 -17.74 -24.40
CA PHE A 243 -0.63 -17.68 -25.65
C PHE A 243 -1.72 -18.75 -25.73
N GLU A 244 -1.46 -19.95 -25.21
CA GLU A 244 -2.48 -21.01 -25.14
C GLU A 244 -3.69 -20.60 -24.28
N VAL A 245 -3.48 -19.87 -23.19
CA VAL A 245 -4.58 -19.39 -22.34
C VAL A 245 -5.25 -18.15 -22.91
N LEU A 246 -4.49 -17.24 -23.53
CA LEU A 246 -5.08 -16.10 -24.23
C LEU A 246 -6.06 -16.56 -25.32
N ALA A 247 -5.78 -17.69 -25.99
CA ALA A 247 -6.69 -18.28 -26.98
C ALA A 247 -8.04 -18.73 -26.39
N LEU A 248 -8.10 -18.98 -25.08
CA LEU A 248 -9.32 -19.40 -24.36
C LEU A 248 -10.06 -18.22 -23.69
N ALA A 249 -9.54 -16.99 -23.80
CA ALA A 249 -10.08 -15.78 -23.19
C ALA A 249 -10.44 -14.70 -24.24
N PRO A 250 -11.47 -14.93 -25.10
CA PRO A 250 -11.79 -14.02 -26.20
C PRO A 250 -12.40 -12.68 -25.77
N ASN A 251 -13.00 -12.60 -24.58
CA ASN A 251 -13.66 -11.40 -24.05
C ASN A 251 -12.73 -10.49 -23.25
N LEU A 252 -11.41 -10.67 -23.39
CA LEU A 252 -10.43 -9.94 -22.62
C LEU A 252 -10.37 -8.48 -23.05
N GLU A 253 -10.48 -7.57 -22.09
CA GLU A 253 -10.43 -6.10 -22.29
C GLU A 253 -9.07 -5.53 -21.85
N SER A 254 -8.48 -6.09 -20.78
CA SER A 254 -7.21 -5.64 -20.20
C SER A 254 -6.25 -6.81 -19.99
N LEU A 255 -5.03 -6.67 -20.53
CA LEU A 255 -3.98 -7.69 -20.46
C LEU A 255 -2.69 -7.07 -19.93
N CYS A 256 -2.11 -7.69 -18.91
CA CYS A 256 -0.75 -7.38 -18.47
C CYS A 256 0.17 -8.61 -18.51
N LEU A 257 1.29 -8.46 -19.20
CA LEU A 257 2.26 -9.52 -19.45
C LEU A 257 3.62 -9.17 -18.85
N THR A 258 4.16 -10.07 -18.03
CA THR A 258 5.56 -10.09 -17.64
C THR A 258 6.16 -11.40 -18.13
N ILE A 259 6.88 -11.34 -19.23
CA ILE A 259 7.48 -12.54 -19.82
C ILE A 259 8.84 -12.74 -19.16
N LEU A 260 9.21 -13.95 -18.75
CA LEU A 260 10.53 -14.23 -18.16
C LEU A 260 11.50 -14.91 -19.14
N SER A 261 10.97 -15.69 -20.09
CA SER A 261 11.78 -16.40 -21.08
C SER A 261 11.08 -16.50 -22.44
N GLN A 262 11.89 -16.42 -23.50
CA GLN A 262 11.50 -16.82 -24.85
C GLN A 262 11.33 -18.35 -24.83
N GLY A 263 10.09 -18.83 -24.71
CA GLY A 263 9.77 -20.24 -24.90
C GLY A 263 9.74 -20.59 -26.39
N ALA A 264 9.06 -21.69 -26.75
CA ALA A 264 8.66 -21.89 -28.13
C ALA A 264 7.77 -20.72 -28.62
N THR A 265 8.00 -20.26 -29.85
CA THR A 265 7.11 -19.29 -30.49
C THR A 265 5.73 -19.91 -30.67
N PRO A 266 4.64 -19.15 -30.45
CA PRO A 266 3.30 -19.66 -30.69
C PRO A 266 3.13 -20.05 -32.18
N PRO A 267 2.33 -21.08 -32.49
CA PRO A 267 2.21 -21.62 -33.84
C PRO A 267 1.51 -20.67 -34.83
N SER A 268 0.66 -19.76 -34.33
CA SER A 268 -0.09 -18.81 -35.16
C SER A 268 -0.33 -17.49 -34.41
N PRO A 269 -0.52 -16.36 -35.14
CA PRO A 269 -0.99 -15.12 -34.53
C PRO A 269 -2.35 -15.31 -33.85
N LEU A 270 -2.53 -14.64 -32.72
CA LEU A 270 -3.73 -14.65 -31.91
C LEU A 270 -4.46 -13.30 -32.01
N THR A 271 -5.77 -13.36 -32.25
CA THR A 271 -6.62 -12.16 -32.28
C THR A 271 -7.35 -12.01 -30.95
N LEU A 272 -7.23 -10.84 -30.32
CA LEU A 272 -7.97 -10.48 -29.10
C LEU A 272 -8.89 -9.29 -29.44
N PRO A 273 -10.15 -9.57 -29.83
CA PRO A 273 -11.00 -8.57 -30.49
C PRO A 273 -11.47 -7.43 -29.58
N HIS A 274 -11.56 -7.68 -28.27
CA HIS A 274 -12.07 -6.73 -27.29
C HIS A 274 -10.98 -6.05 -26.45
N LEU A 275 -9.70 -6.38 -26.70
CA LEU A 275 -8.60 -5.90 -25.88
C LEU A 275 -8.35 -4.40 -26.11
N CYS A 276 -8.69 -3.58 -25.13
CA CYS A 276 -8.52 -2.13 -25.17
C CYS A 276 -7.26 -1.66 -24.45
N THR A 277 -6.74 -2.46 -23.50
CA THR A 277 -5.56 -2.13 -22.71
C THR A 277 -4.54 -3.26 -22.73
N LEU A 278 -3.30 -2.96 -23.10
CA LEU A 278 -2.18 -3.90 -23.07
C LEU A 278 -1.00 -3.28 -22.32
N GLU A 279 -0.49 -4.01 -21.33
CA GLU A 279 0.66 -3.62 -20.51
C GLU A 279 1.75 -4.71 -20.57
N PHE A 280 2.95 -4.36 -20.99
CA PHE A 280 4.13 -5.20 -20.88
C PHE A 280 5.09 -4.66 -19.83
N LEU A 281 5.41 -5.50 -18.85
CA LEU A 281 6.34 -5.19 -17.77
C LEU A 281 7.66 -5.95 -17.98
N ASP A 282 8.73 -5.17 -18.01
CA ASP A 282 10.13 -5.55 -17.78
C ASP A 282 10.64 -6.83 -18.48
N ASN A 283 10.77 -6.81 -19.82
CA ASN A 283 11.59 -7.83 -20.52
C ASN A 283 12.12 -7.41 -21.91
N PRO A 284 13.41 -7.63 -22.23
CA PRO A 284 13.96 -7.45 -23.59
C PRO A 284 13.39 -8.44 -24.65
N SER A 285 12.76 -9.53 -24.23
CA SER A 285 12.14 -10.58 -25.06
C SER A 285 10.76 -10.23 -25.61
N MET A 286 10.23 -9.08 -25.21
CA MET A 286 8.89 -8.58 -25.53
C MET A 286 8.60 -8.42 -27.03
N VAL A 287 9.63 -8.23 -27.85
CA VAL A 287 9.51 -8.09 -29.31
C VAL A 287 8.78 -9.28 -29.93
N ALA A 288 9.09 -10.50 -29.50
CA ALA A 288 8.46 -11.69 -30.06
C ALA A 288 6.95 -11.73 -29.77
N ALA A 289 6.50 -11.33 -28.57
CA ALA A 289 5.09 -11.40 -28.19
C ALA A 289 4.21 -10.54 -29.10
N LEU A 290 4.66 -9.31 -29.36
CA LEU A 290 3.91 -8.34 -30.16
C LEU A 290 3.73 -8.81 -31.60
N ASP A 291 4.63 -9.62 -32.17
CA ASP A 291 4.52 -10.12 -33.54
C ASP A 291 3.40 -11.14 -33.74
N PHE A 292 2.95 -11.80 -32.66
CA PHE A 292 1.90 -12.80 -32.71
C PHE A 292 0.55 -12.30 -32.20
N LEU A 293 0.38 -11.00 -31.97
CA LEU A 293 -0.89 -10.42 -31.52
C LEU A 293 -1.55 -9.58 -32.63
N ILE A 294 -2.87 -9.69 -32.73
CA ILE A 294 -3.76 -8.86 -33.56
C ILE A 294 -4.82 -8.26 -32.62
N LEU A 295 -4.77 -6.95 -32.44
CA LEU A 295 -5.44 -6.24 -31.34
C LEU A 295 -6.32 -5.09 -31.87
N PRO A 296 -7.43 -5.37 -32.56
CA PRO A 296 -8.18 -4.36 -33.32
C PRO A 296 -8.81 -3.26 -32.45
N ALA A 297 -9.15 -3.55 -31.19
CA ALA A 297 -9.75 -2.59 -30.26
C ALA A 297 -8.74 -1.86 -29.35
N LEU A 298 -7.43 -2.00 -29.58
CA LEU A 298 -6.42 -1.46 -28.66
C LEU A 298 -6.39 0.06 -28.64
N GLU A 299 -6.55 0.65 -27.46
CA GLU A 299 -6.52 2.09 -27.23
C GLU A 299 -5.38 2.52 -26.30
N ASN A 300 -5.04 1.68 -25.31
CA ASN A 300 -4.05 1.99 -24.27
C ASN A 300 -2.92 0.96 -24.31
N LEU A 301 -1.70 1.42 -24.56
CA LEU A 301 -0.53 0.57 -24.64
C LEU A 301 0.55 1.06 -23.68
N LYS A 302 0.96 0.20 -22.75
CA LYS A 302 2.06 0.44 -21.82
C LYS A 302 3.16 -0.57 -22.06
N VAL A 303 4.39 -0.12 -22.23
CA VAL A 303 5.49 -0.97 -22.66
C VAL A 303 6.77 -0.57 -21.91
N SER A 304 7.40 -1.54 -21.26
CA SER A 304 8.64 -1.31 -20.50
C SER A 304 9.79 -2.14 -21.07
N GLY A 305 10.98 -1.54 -21.19
CA GLY A 305 12.21 -2.24 -21.54
C GLY A 305 12.38 -2.54 -23.04
N LEU A 306 11.80 -1.73 -23.93
CA LEU A 306 12.03 -1.86 -25.37
C LEU A 306 13.51 -1.56 -25.70
N ARG A 307 14.23 -2.56 -26.20
CA ARG A 307 15.59 -2.44 -26.74
C ARG A 307 15.62 -2.91 -28.19
N ASN A 308 16.69 -2.59 -28.93
CA ASN A 308 17.04 -3.21 -30.22
C ASN A 308 15.88 -3.28 -31.24
N GLY A 309 15.30 -2.14 -31.61
CA GLY A 309 14.27 -2.08 -32.66
C GLY A 309 12.85 -2.46 -32.23
N GLY A 310 12.59 -2.66 -30.93
CA GLY A 310 11.25 -2.98 -30.42
C GLY A 310 10.15 -1.96 -30.79
N LEU A 311 10.49 -0.70 -31.01
CA LEU A 311 9.55 0.30 -31.54
C LEU A 311 9.09 -0.01 -32.98
N LYS A 312 9.93 -0.65 -33.81
CA LYS A 312 9.53 -1.13 -35.14
C LYS A 312 8.50 -2.25 -35.03
N THR A 313 8.65 -3.13 -34.05
CA THR A 313 7.69 -4.20 -33.76
C THR A 313 6.37 -3.63 -33.25
N LEU A 314 6.41 -2.62 -32.38
CA LEU A 314 5.22 -1.89 -31.96
C LEU A 314 4.49 -1.30 -33.17
N ARG A 315 5.22 -0.63 -34.07
CA ARG A 315 4.66 -0.10 -35.32
C ARG A 315 4.06 -1.21 -36.20
N SER A 316 4.75 -2.33 -36.34
CA SER A 316 4.26 -3.51 -37.08
C SER A 316 2.97 -4.05 -36.47
N CYS A 317 2.91 -4.15 -35.14
CA CYS A 317 1.73 -4.61 -34.42
C CYS A 317 0.53 -3.65 -34.59
N VAL A 318 0.74 -2.34 -34.46
CA VAL A 318 -0.31 -1.33 -34.69
C VAL A 318 -0.82 -1.40 -36.13
N SER A 319 0.09 -1.49 -37.10
CA SER A 319 -0.25 -1.59 -38.53
C SER A 319 -1.01 -2.87 -38.85
N ARG A 320 -0.57 -4.01 -38.31
CA ARG A 320 -1.21 -5.32 -38.49
C ARG A 320 -2.56 -5.42 -37.79
N SER A 321 -2.71 -4.75 -36.66
CA SER A 321 -3.95 -4.75 -35.87
C SER A 321 -4.97 -3.73 -36.36
N CYS A 322 -4.57 -2.77 -37.20
CA CYS A 322 -5.41 -1.65 -37.63
C CYS A 322 -6.07 -0.90 -36.46
N CYS A 323 -5.39 -0.81 -35.32
CA CYS A 323 -5.93 -0.22 -34.10
C CYS A 323 -5.62 1.27 -33.97
N THR A 324 -6.39 1.97 -33.14
CA THR A 324 -6.25 3.42 -32.88
C THR A 324 -5.76 3.67 -31.46
N VAL A 325 -4.47 3.47 -31.24
CA VAL A 325 -3.85 3.73 -29.93
C VAL A 325 -3.93 5.22 -29.60
N ARG A 326 -4.56 5.56 -28.47
CA ARG A 326 -4.71 6.92 -27.94
C ARG A 326 -3.71 7.23 -26.84
N THR A 327 -3.37 6.23 -26.02
CA THR A 327 -2.45 6.38 -24.89
C THR A 327 -1.26 5.45 -25.07
N LEU A 328 -0.05 6.00 -25.02
CA LEU A 328 1.19 5.26 -25.09
C LEU A 328 2.09 5.61 -23.90
N ASP A 329 2.42 4.64 -23.06
CA ASP A 329 3.37 4.78 -21.94
C ASP A 329 4.59 3.90 -22.22
N LEU A 330 5.75 4.52 -22.42
CA LEU A 330 7.02 3.86 -22.69
C LEU A 330 7.98 4.07 -21.53
N ARG A 331 8.52 2.98 -20.99
CA ARG A 331 9.47 3.00 -19.87
C ARG A 331 10.75 2.28 -20.24
N TYR A 332 11.89 2.73 -19.74
CA TYR A 332 13.19 2.07 -19.95
C TYR A 332 13.48 1.73 -21.42
N THR A 333 13.08 2.62 -22.34
CA THR A 333 13.16 2.37 -23.79
C THR A 333 14.38 3.06 -24.37
N ASP A 334 15.09 2.34 -25.25
CA ASP A 334 16.12 2.94 -26.11
C ASP A 334 15.45 3.47 -27.39
N TYR A 335 15.47 4.80 -27.55
CA TYR A 335 14.82 5.48 -28.67
C TYR A 335 15.71 5.62 -29.90
N SER A 336 16.99 5.25 -29.82
CA SER A 336 17.93 5.44 -30.93
C SER A 336 17.93 4.27 -31.91
N PRO A 337 17.74 4.47 -33.22
CA PRO A 337 17.14 5.61 -33.95
C PRO A 337 15.63 5.40 -34.20
N ALA A 338 14.95 4.67 -33.31
CA ALA A 338 13.60 4.17 -33.52
C ALA A 338 12.47 5.15 -33.15
N TYR A 339 12.77 6.37 -32.68
CA TYR A 339 11.77 7.43 -32.42
C TYR A 339 10.94 7.80 -33.66
N ARG A 340 11.48 7.63 -34.89
CA ARG A 340 10.71 7.84 -36.14
C ARG A 340 9.48 6.95 -36.28
N CYS A 341 9.34 5.91 -35.46
CA CYS A 341 8.10 5.14 -35.41
C CYS A 341 6.91 6.01 -34.98
N PHE A 342 7.12 7.11 -34.24
CA PHE A 342 6.07 8.05 -33.84
C PHE A 342 5.42 8.79 -35.01
N GLU A 343 6.10 8.95 -36.16
CA GLU A 343 5.53 9.56 -37.38
C GLU A 343 4.26 8.81 -37.87
N SER A 344 4.24 7.50 -37.66
CA SER A 344 3.13 6.63 -38.05
C SER A 344 2.02 6.52 -37.00
N LEU A 345 2.25 6.99 -35.77
CA LEU A 345 1.33 6.85 -34.64
C LEU A 345 0.49 8.12 -34.44
N ARG A 346 -0.21 8.55 -35.50
CA ARG A 346 -0.89 9.85 -35.56
C ARG A 346 -2.10 9.99 -34.62
N SER A 347 -2.65 8.90 -34.09
CA SER A 347 -3.82 8.88 -33.20
C SER A 347 -3.49 9.11 -31.72
N ILE A 348 -2.22 9.16 -31.34
CA ILE A 348 -1.81 9.29 -29.94
C ILE A 348 -2.19 10.67 -29.40
N GLN A 349 -2.94 10.67 -28.30
CA GLN A 349 -3.37 11.85 -27.55
C GLN A 349 -2.56 12.03 -26.27
N THR A 350 -2.14 10.93 -25.64
CA THR A 350 -1.33 10.93 -24.42
C THR A 350 -0.07 10.10 -24.63
N LEU A 351 1.09 10.72 -24.41
CA LEU A 351 2.40 10.07 -24.47
C LEU A 351 3.14 10.23 -23.15
N CYS A 352 3.57 9.12 -22.55
CA CYS A 352 4.50 9.11 -21.42
C CYS A 352 5.83 8.48 -21.85
N LEU A 353 6.94 9.19 -21.62
CA LEU A 353 8.30 8.77 -21.91
C LEU A 353 9.07 8.77 -20.59
N ARG A 354 9.21 7.60 -19.95
CA ARG A 354 9.77 7.48 -18.59
C ARG A 354 11.10 6.75 -18.59
N ASP A 355 12.02 7.20 -17.75
CA ASP A 355 13.32 6.53 -17.50
C ASP A 355 14.03 6.10 -18.79
N SER A 356 14.04 6.98 -19.79
CA SER A 356 14.47 6.62 -21.14
C SER A 356 15.74 7.36 -21.55
N THR A 357 16.51 6.77 -22.46
CA THR A 357 17.77 7.34 -22.94
C THR A 357 17.57 7.98 -24.31
N TRP A 358 17.90 9.26 -24.42
CA TRP A 358 17.95 10.02 -25.65
C TRP A 358 19.38 10.54 -25.87
N THR A 359 19.80 10.66 -27.12
CA THR A 359 20.91 11.55 -27.44
C THR A 359 20.39 12.98 -27.63
N ASP A 360 21.21 14.00 -27.32
CA ASP A 360 20.84 15.42 -27.46
C ASP A 360 20.27 15.73 -28.88
N ASP A 361 20.92 15.19 -29.91
CA ASP A 361 20.53 15.40 -31.32
C ASP A 361 19.17 14.77 -31.64
N GLU A 362 18.87 13.59 -31.09
CA GLU A 362 17.60 12.91 -31.29
C GLU A 362 16.46 13.62 -30.57
N MET A 363 16.67 14.06 -29.33
CA MET A 363 15.66 14.84 -28.59
C MET A 363 15.35 16.15 -29.30
N ASN A 364 16.39 16.86 -29.76
CA ASN A 364 16.21 18.09 -30.53
C ASN A 364 15.45 17.84 -31.84
N THR A 365 15.84 16.80 -32.59
CA THR A 365 15.16 16.43 -33.85
C THR A 365 13.69 16.07 -33.60
N PHE A 366 13.41 15.25 -32.60
CA PHE A 366 12.06 14.87 -32.19
C PHE A 366 11.21 16.07 -31.78
N CYS A 367 11.76 17.01 -31.00
CA CYS A 367 11.08 18.24 -30.63
C CYS A 367 10.80 19.14 -31.84
N CYS A 368 11.75 19.25 -32.79
CA CYS A 368 11.54 19.98 -34.05
C CYS A 368 10.43 19.34 -34.90
N GLU A 369 10.41 18.01 -35.02
CA GLU A 369 9.38 17.28 -35.75
C GLU A 369 7.99 17.40 -35.11
N MET A 370 7.89 17.52 -33.79
CA MET A 370 6.62 17.75 -33.11
C MET A 370 6.07 19.18 -33.30
N ARG A 371 6.94 20.16 -33.51
CA ARG A 371 6.55 21.53 -33.87
C ARG A 371 6.00 21.60 -35.29
N LEU A 372 6.27 20.58 -36.09
CA LEU A 372 5.70 20.37 -37.40
C LEU A 372 4.58 19.31 -37.27
N ASP A 373 3.62 19.27 -38.17
CA ASP A 373 2.54 18.24 -38.18
C ASP A 373 3.05 16.84 -38.63
N LEU A 374 4.36 16.63 -38.51
CA LEU A 374 5.10 15.45 -38.93
C LEU A 374 5.00 14.33 -37.90
N CYS A 375 5.02 14.67 -36.61
CA CYS A 375 5.06 13.71 -35.51
C CYS A 375 3.96 13.98 -34.47
N LEU A 376 3.18 12.94 -34.15
CA LEU A 376 2.13 12.95 -33.12
C LEU A 376 1.19 14.19 -33.18
N PRO A 377 0.54 14.46 -34.33
CA PRO A 377 -0.28 15.66 -34.50
C PRO A 377 -1.46 15.73 -33.51
N ALA A 378 -2.01 14.61 -33.04
CA ALA A 378 -3.12 14.57 -32.10
C ALA A 378 -2.73 14.70 -30.61
N LEU A 379 -1.44 14.89 -30.30
CA LEU A 379 -0.93 14.88 -28.92
C LEU A 379 -1.45 16.08 -28.11
N GLU A 380 -2.13 15.80 -26.99
CA GLU A 380 -2.64 16.78 -26.03
C GLU A 380 -1.93 16.70 -24.67
N SER A 381 -1.33 15.56 -24.33
CA SER A 381 -0.69 15.33 -23.04
C SER A 381 0.67 14.66 -23.20
N LEU A 382 1.72 15.27 -22.66
CA LEU A 382 3.09 14.75 -22.69
C LEU A 382 3.65 14.63 -21.26
N THR A 383 4.22 13.47 -20.95
CA THR A 383 5.01 13.25 -19.73
C THR A 383 6.42 12.80 -20.10
N VAL A 384 7.45 13.44 -19.55
CA VAL A 384 8.85 13.05 -19.76
C VAL A 384 9.55 12.96 -18.40
N ASP A 385 10.11 11.80 -18.07
CA ASP A 385 10.88 11.61 -16.83
C ASP A 385 12.39 11.50 -17.12
N GLY A 386 13.19 12.13 -16.25
CA GLY A 386 14.66 12.05 -16.30
C GLY A 386 15.33 12.89 -17.38
N ALA A 387 14.70 13.99 -17.82
CA ALA A 387 15.24 14.89 -18.84
C ALA A 387 16.53 15.61 -18.37
N GLY A 388 17.51 15.72 -19.27
CA GLY A 388 18.70 16.54 -19.04
C GLY A 388 18.41 18.03 -19.26
N PRO A 389 19.27 18.97 -18.80
CA PRO A 389 19.04 20.41 -18.91
C PRO A 389 18.78 20.91 -20.33
N LYS A 390 19.46 20.34 -21.33
CA LYS A 390 19.24 20.69 -22.74
C LYS A 390 17.89 20.20 -23.25
N ASP A 391 17.48 18.99 -22.86
CA ASP A 391 16.18 18.42 -23.22
C ASP A 391 15.04 19.30 -22.72
N VAL A 392 15.16 19.83 -21.49
CA VAL A 392 14.17 20.77 -20.92
C VAL A 392 13.97 21.98 -21.83
N VAL A 393 15.06 22.57 -22.35
CA VAL A 393 14.98 23.72 -23.26
C VAL A 393 14.25 23.35 -24.56
N HIS A 394 14.58 22.20 -25.15
CA HIS A 394 13.95 21.75 -26.40
C HIS A 394 12.46 21.44 -26.22
N LEU A 395 12.11 20.76 -25.12
CA LEU A 395 10.75 20.39 -24.74
C LEU A 395 9.90 21.62 -24.42
N ALA A 396 10.41 22.55 -23.61
CA ALA A 396 9.71 23.78 -23.24
C ALA A 396 9.33 24.61 -24.48
N ALA A 397 10.27 24.80 -25.39
CA ALA A 397 10.01 25.52 -26.63
C ALA A 397 9.00 24.80 -27.55
N MET A 398 9.04 23.46 -27.63
CA MET A 398 8.03 22.69 -28.38
C MET A 398 6.63 22.82 -27.76
N VAL A 399 6.52 22.72 -26.43
CA VAL A 399 5.26 22.86 -25.70
C VAL A 399 4.67 24.26 -25.86
N ALA A 400 5.50 25.31 -25.79
CA ALA A 400 5.07 26.68 -26.01
C ALA A 400 4.46 26.90 -27.41
N GLU A 401 5.10 26.36 -28.45
CA GLU A 401 4.58 26.44 -29.82
C GLU A 401 3.26 25.68 -29.96
N ARG A 402 3.17 24.44 -29.46
CA ARG A 402 1.91 23.68 -29.50
C ARG A 402 0.81 24.25 -28.61
N TRP A 403 1.16 24.98 -27.54
CA TRP A 403 0.19 25.69 -26.70
C TRP A 403 -0.39 26.91 -27.41
N SER A 404 0.45 27.70 -28.10
CA SER A 404 0.03 28.87 -28.88
C SER A 404 -0.77 28.48 -30.13
N GLY A 405 -0.55 27.25 -30.64
CA GLY A 405 -1.35 26.61 -31.67
C GLY A 405 -0.58 26.51 -32.98
N VAL A 406 -0.22 25.28 -33.36
CA VAL A 406 0.41 24.97 -34.66
C VAL A 406 -0.63 24.35 -35.58
N ALA A 407 -0.74 24.88 -36.80
CA ALA A 407 -1.67 24.38 -37.81
C ALA A 407 -1.44 22.88 -38.08
N GLY A 408 -2.51 22.09 -38.10
CA GLY A 408 -2.44 20.64 -38.29
C GLY A 408 -2.13 19.83 -37.02
N THR A 409 -1.93 20.48 -35.87
CA THR A 409 -1.69 19.82 -34.58
C THR A 409 -2.75 20.18 -33.53
N ALA A 410 -2.98 19.27 -32.59
CA ALA A 410 -3.78 19.51 -31.40
C ALA A 410 -3.02 20.44 -30.44
N LYS A 411 -3.78 21.31 -29.78
CA LYS A 411 -3.23 22.19 -28.74
C LYS A 411 -2.84 21.35 -27.52
N MET A 412 -1.62 21.56 -27.02
CA MET A 412 -1.15 20.92 -25.79
C MET A 412 -2.05 21.31 -24.61
N ARG A 413 -2.32 20.41 -23.68
CA ARG A 413 -3.19 20.64 -22.51
C ARG A 413 -2.51 20.31 -21.20
N THR A 414 -1.71 19.26 -21.19
CA THR A 414 -1.02 18.77 -20.00
C THR A 414 0.45 18.52 -20.34
N PHE A 415 1.34 19.02 -19.51
CA PHE A 415 2.77 18.75 -19.60
C PHE A 415 3.32 18.40 -18.22
N SER A 416 3.97 17.25 -18.10
CA SER A 416 4.63 16.81 -16.88
C SER A 416 6.09 16.49 -17.18
N LEU A 417 7.01 17.02 -16.39
CA LEU A 417 8.43 16.92 -16.63
C LEU A 417 9.18 16.65 -15.33
N SER A 418 9.91 15.54 -15.29
CA SER A 418 10.95 15.30 -14.31
C SER A 418 12.32 15.56 -14.94
N TYR A 419 13.15 16.37 -14.29
CA TYR A 419 14.46 16.78 -14.81
C TYR A 419 15.56 16.76 -13.75
N ASN A 420 16.80 16.58 -14.18
CA ASN A 420 17.98 16.69 -13.33
C ASN A 420 18.53 18.11 -13.39
N ASP A 421 18.68 18.76 -12.24
CA ASP A 421 19.24 20.12 -12.16
C ASP A 421 20.76 20.08 -12.39
N ALA A 422 21.21 20.81 -13.41
CA ALA A 422 22.60 21.19 -13.57
C ALA A 422 22.66 22.67 -13.94
N ASP A 423 23.36 23.42 -13.09
CA ASP A 423 23.46 24.88 -13.03
C ASP A 423 23.76 25.52 -14.39
N THR A 424 22.72 25.87 -15.14
CA THR A 424 22.82 26.52 -16.45
C THR A 424 21.71 27.55 -16.60
N GLY A 425 22.04 28.85 -16.70
CA GLY A 425 21.03 29.92 -16.80
C GLY A 425 20.11 29.88 -18.05
N ARG A 426 20.26 28.89 -18.94
CA ARG A 426 19.29 28.58 -20.01
C ARG A 426 18.13 27.72 -19.51
N LEU A 427 18.36 26.90 -18.49
CA LEU A 427 17.35 26.08 -17.83
C LEU A 427 16.33 26.98 -17.12
N ASP A 428 16.79 27.95 -16.33
CA ASP A 428 15.92 28.90 -15.61
C ASP A 428 14.94 29.60 -16.55
N ARG A 429 15.42 30.11 -17.69
CA ARG A 429 14.56 30.77 -18.69
C ARG A 429 13.51 29.83 -19.29
N ALA A 430 13.84 28.55 -19.46
CA ALA A 430 12.91 27.56 -19.99
C ALA A 430 11.84 27.20 -18.94
N LEU A 431 12.22 27.15 -17.66
CA LEU A 431 11.30 26.93 -16.54
C LEU A 431 10.37 28.13 -16.36
N ASP A 432 10.90 29.36 -16.37
CA ASP A 432 10.10 30.59 -16.30
C ASP A 432 9.05 30.65 -17.42
N ALA A 433 9.45 30.26 -18.64
CA ALA A 433 8.53 30.20 -19.78
C ALA A 433 7.43 29.15 -19.59
N LEU A 434 7.71 28.02 -18.96
CA LEU A 434 6.70 27.00 -18.64
C LEU A 434 5.73 27.49 -17.56
N ASP A 435 6.23 28.18 -16.53
CA ASP A 435 5.41 28.78 -15.46
C ASP A 435 4.43 29.83 -16.03
N ASP A 436 4.86 30.62 -17.02
CA ASP A 436 3.98 31.56 -17.71
C ASP A 436 2.87 30.84 -18.49
N LEU A 437 3.17 29.69 -19.12
CA LEU A 437 2.15 28.87 -19.78
C LEU A 437 1.17 28.23 -18.78
N GLU A 438 1.62 27.87 -17.58
CA GLU A 438 0.75 27.38 -16.51
C GLU A 438 -0.26 28.45 -16.08
N ARG A 439 0.20 29.70 -15.94
CA ARG A 439 -0.67 30.85 -15.65
C ARG A 439 -1.71 31.09 -16.75
N ASP A 440 -1.36 30.78 -18.00
CA ASP A 440 -2.26 30.86 -19.15
C ASP A 440 -3.22 29.66 -19.27
N GLY A 441 -3.10 28.65 -18.39
CA GLY A 441 -4.04 27.53 -18.25
C GLY A 441 -3.51 26.16 -18.71
N LEU A 442 -2.23 26.03 -19.03
CA LEU A 442 -1.59 24.73 -19.23
C LEU A 442 -1.56 23.97 -17.89
N LYS A 443 -1.95 22.69 -17.88
CA LYS A 443 -1.77 21.85 -16.68
C LYS A 443 -0.32 21.41 -16.63
N LEU A 444 0.46 22.04 -15.75
CA LEU A 444 1.89 21.81 -15.62
C LEU A 444 2.20 21.03 -14.34
N ASP A 445 3.13 20.07 -14.42
CA ASP A 445 3.69 19.36 -13.27
C ASP A 445 5.21 19.20 -13.43
N LEU A 446 5.97 20.00 -12.69
CA LEU A 446 7.44 20.02 -12.75
C LEU A 446 8.03 19.38 -11.49
N THR A 447 8.91 18.39 -11.68
CA THR A 447 9.61 17.71 -10.58
C THR A 447 11.11 17.72 -10.80
N GLU A 448 11.84 18.39 -9.90
CA GLU A 448 13.30 18.36 -9.88
C GLU A 448 13.82 17.10 -9.18
N VAL A 449 14.67 16.34 -9.86
CA VAL A 449 15.30 15.13 -9.32
C VAL A 449 16.71 15.49 -8.82
N LEU A 450 16.84 15.65 -7.51
CA LEU A 450 18.14 15.89 -6.87
C LEU A 450 19.02 14.64 -7.02
N GLY A 451 20.15 14.80 -7.71
CA GLY A 451 21.08 13.71 -8.00
C GLY A 451 21.52 12.97 -6.74
N SER A 452 21.07 11.72 -6.60
CA SER A 452 21.64 10.74 -5.68
C SER A 452 21.43 9.35 -6.24
N ARG A 453 22.55 8.62 -6.43
CA ARG A 453 22.55 7.20 -6.77
C ARG A 453 21.54 6.45 -5.89
N LYS A 454 20.61 5.73 -6.54
CA LYS A 454 19.77 4.65 -5.98
C LYS A 454 19.30 4.88 -4.54
N LYS A 455 18.14 5.52 -4.32
CA LYS A 455 17.23 5.17 -3.23
C LYS A 455 15.83 5.75 -3.50
N ALA A 456 14.83 4.95 -3.18
CA ALA A 456 13.43 5.16 -3.48
C ALA A 456 12.87 6.50 -2.96
N HIS A 457 11.95 7.03 -3.76
CA HIS A 457 11.02 8.14 -3.54
C HIS A 457 10.91 8.67 -2.11
N TRP A 458 11.37 9.89 -1.88
CA TRP A 458 10.80 10.82 -0.91
C TRP A 458 10.84 12.24 -1.48
N CYS A 459 9.66 12.83 -1.66
CA CYS A 459 9.46 14.22 -2.06
C CYS A 459 9.85 15.17 -0.93
N VAL A 460 10.55 16.26 -1.26
CA VAL A 460 10.68 17.44 -0.40
C VAL A 460 10.40 18.68 -1.24
N SER A 461 9.34 19.41 -0.89
CA SER A 461 9.03 20.74 -1.41
C SER A 461 10.05 21.76 -0.92
N ARG A 462 10.69 22.51 -1.83
CA ARG A 462 11.62 23.61 -1.50
C ARG A 462 10.88 24.78 -0.83
N ARG A 463 11.33 25.19 0.36
CA ARG A 463 11.30 26.59 0.83
C ARG A 463 12.64 26.94 1.50
N THR A 464 13.35 27.84 0.83
CA THR A 464 14.29 28.88 1.32
C THR A 464 15.40 28.53 2.34
N ALA A 465 16.62 28.74 1.83
CA ALA A 465 17.97 28.82 2.39
C ALA A 465 18.21 29.33 3.83
N ALA A 466 19.20 28.71 4.50
CA ALA A 466 20.29 29.38 5.25
C ALA A 466 21.49 28.42 5.50
N THR A 467 22.69 29.00 5.56
CA THR A 467 24.08 28.50 5.41
C THR A 467 24.64 27.56 6.53
N PRO A 468 25.81 26.90 6.31
CA PRO A 468 26.24 25.67 6.96
C PRO A 468 27.18 25.86 8.17
N LEU A 469 27.15 24.96 9.15
CA LEU A 469 28.15 24.86 10.21
C LEU A 469 28.52 23.40 10.53
N GLN A 470 29.76 23.07 10.14
CA GLN A 470 30.74 22.11 10.66
C GLN A 470 30.29 20.95 11.57
N ALA A 471 30.61 19.73 11.12
CA ALA A 471 30.70 18.54 11.96
C ALA A 471 31.92 18.61 12.91
N PRO A 472 31.80 17.96 14.08
CA PRO A 472 32.87 17.06 14.48
C PRO A 472 32.35 15.69 14.94
N THR A 473 32.98 14.66 14.39
CA THR A 473 33.06 13.30 14.90
C THR A 473 33.37 13.25 16.40
N LYS A 474 32.56 12.52 17.18
CA LYS A 474 33.02 11.82 18.39
C LYS A 474 32.09 10.65 18.73
N ILE A 475 32.68 9.46 18.67
CA ILE A 475 32.16 8.19 19.18
C ILE A 475 32.05 8.29 20.70
N PHE A 476 30.88 8.01 21.27
CA PHE A 476 30.71 7.76 22.71
C PHE A 476 29.85 6.50 22.91
N ARG A 477 30.37 5.57 23.71
CA ARG A 477 29.69 4.34 24.16
C ARG A 477 28.53 4.67 25.12
N PRO A 478 27.49 3.83 25.20
CA PRO A 478 26.31 4.10 26.01
C PRO A 478 26.59 3.80 27.48
N SER A 479 26.38 4.79 28.34
CA SER A 479 26.13 4.56 29.76
C SER A 479 24.85 5.28 30.17
N THR A 480 23.96 4.53 30.83
CA THR A 480 22.67 4.88 31.46
C THR A 480 21.46 5.16 30.55
N PRO A 481 20.40 4.31 30.59
CA PRO A 481 19.09 4.69 30.06
C PRO A 481 18.35 5.60 31.07
N ILE A 482 17.86 6.72 30.55
CA ILE A 482 17.03 7.69 31.27
C ILE A 482 15.58 7.15 31.25
N PHE A 483 15.14 6.49 32.33
CA PHE A 483 13.72 6.22 32.56
C PHE A 483 13.35 6.61 33.99
N ARG A 484 12.95 7.88 34.18
CA ARG A 484 12.55 8.42 35.49
C ARG A 484 11.09 8.11 35.89
N ASP A 485 10.31 7.49 35.00
CA ASP A 485 8.85 7.38 35.15
C ASP A 485 8.34 5.96 35.46
N ILE A 486 9.23 5.01 35.77
CA ILE A 486 8.91 3.64 36.18
C ILE A 486 9.07 3.53 37.69
N VAL A 487 8.00 3.13 38.39
CA VAL A 487 8.00 3.00 39.86
C VAL A 487 7.65 1.57 40.25
N ALA A 488 8.49 0.98 41.10
CA ALA A 488 8.25 -0.34 41.70
C ALA A 488 7.09 -0.30 42.69
N ASN A 489 6.37 -1.41 42.82
CA ASN A 489 5.29 -1.55 43.78
C ASN A 489 5.78 -2.26 45.06
N ASP A 490 5.73 -1.55 46.19
CA ASP A 490 6.19 -2.08 47.48
C ASP A 490 5.22 -3.13 48.07
N ASP A 491 3.96 -3.15 47.61
CA ASP A 491 2.92 -4.07 48.11
C ASP A 491 2.93 -5.45 47.40
N GLU A 492 3.59 -5.57 46.24
CA GLU A 492 3.63 -6.81 45.44
C GLU A 492 4.97 -6.94 44.66
N PRO A 493 5.95 -7.69 45.20
CA PRO A 493 7.30 -7.77 44.65
C PRO A 493 7.33 -8.28 43.20
N GLY A 494 8.01 -7.55 42.31
CA GLY A 494 8.16 -7.89 40.89
C GLY A 494 7.23 -7.12 39.92
N THR A 495 6.39 -6.21 40.42
CA THR A 495 5.47 -5.40 39.60
C THR A 495 5.89 -3.94 39.50
N PHE A 496 5.69 -3.32 38.33
CA PHE A 496 6.07 -1.93 38.03
C PHE A 496 4.94 -1.17 37.32
N GLY A 497 4.80 0.13 37.60
CA GLY A 497 3.81 1.01 36.96
C GLY A 497 4.44 2.19 36.21
N ILE A 498 3.82 2.61 35.11
CA ILE A 498 4.17 3.83 34.35
C ILE A 498 3.10 4.90 34.62
N ALA A 499 3.54 6.10 34.99
CA ALA A 499 2.65 7.23 35.22
C ALA A 499 2.24 7.89 33.89
N TRP A 500 0.98 7.73 33.47
CA TRP A 500 0.42 8.55 32.38
C TRP A 500 -0.33 9.77 32.96
N PRO A 501 -0.18 10.98 32.39
CA PRO A 501 -0.90 12.15 32.87
C PRO A 501 -2.38 12.07 32.46
N SER A 502 -3.22 11.58 33.39
CA SER A 502 -4.69 11.77 33.47
C SER A 502 -5.61 11.01 32.48
N PRO A 503 -6.56 10.19 32.99
CA PRO A 503 -7.73 9.69 32.25
C PRO A 503 -9.08 10.18 32.84
N PRO A 504 -10.23 10.10 32.11
CA PRO A 504 -11.56 10.29 32.68
C PRO A 504 -12.23 8.99 33.18
N SER A 505 -13.19 9.16 34.10
CA SER A 505 -13.71 8.19 35.08
C SER A 505 -15.08 7.57 34.76
N ARG A 506 -15.32 6.38 35.38
CA ARG A 506 -16.46 5.40 35.36
C ARG A 506 -17.85 5.98 35.72
N ARG A 507 -19.01 5.41 35.33
CA ARG A 507 -19.69 4.14 35.80
C ARG A 507 -20.90 3.82 34.87
N HIS A 508 -21.20 2.58 34.46
CA HIS A 508 -22.04 1.63 35.21
C HIS A 508 -21.52 0.18 35.17
N ARG A 509 -21.84 -0.52 36.27
CA ARG A 509 -21.47 -1.90 36.65
C ARG A 509 -22.21 -2.93 35.81
N HIS A 510 -21.49 -3.90 35.27
CA HIS A 510 -21.74 -5.35 35.39
C HIS A 510 -20.40 -6.08 35.17
N HIS A 511 -20.25 -7.24 35.81
CA HIS A 511 -19.02 -8.01 36.04
C HIS A 511 -18.02 -8.13 34.89
N ILE A 512 -16.71 -7.93 35.20
CA ILE A 512 -15.49 -8.70 34.84
C ILE A 512 -14.31 -8.05 35.61
N ARG A 513 -13.44 -8.84 36.27
CA ARG A 513 -12.26 -8.36 37.03
C ARG A 513 -11.18 -7.83 36.05
N GLY A 514 -11.19 -6.52 35.80
CA GLY A 514 -10.03 -5.80 35.28
C GLY A 514 -9.25 -5.17 36.43
N THR A 515 -7.93 -5.30 36.44
CA THR A 515 -7.02 -4.74 37.45
C THR A 515 -7.26 -3.24 37.61
N GLY A 516 -7.63 -2.84 38.82
CA GLY A 516 -7.94 -1.45 39.16
C GLY A 516 -6.67 -0.60 39.31
N PRO A 517 -6.80 0.69 39.60
CA PRO A 517 -5.65 1.53 39.93
C PRO A 517 -5.03 1.12 41.29
N PHE A 518 -3.74 1.40 41.51
CA PHE A 518 -3.03 1.11 42.77
C PHE A 518 -3.79 1.68 43.99
N ALA A 519 -3.85 0.92 45.08
CA ALA A 519 -4.63 1.26 46.29
C ALA A 519 -4.26 2.62 46.89
N GLY A 520 -2.99 3.04 46.78
CA GLY A 520 -2.50 4.35 47.21
C GLY A 520 -2.36 5.44 46.13
N LYS A 521 -2.45 5.09 44.84
CA LYS A 521 -2.18 6.00 43.71
C LYS A 521 -3.25 5.85 42.61
N PRO A 522 -4.45 6.43 42.79
CA PRO A 522 -5.62 6.19 41.93
C PRO A 522 -5.55 6.76 40.51
N VAL A 523 -4.45 7.44 40.15
CA VAL A 523 -4.19 8.05 38.84
C VAL A 523 -3.27 7.20 37.96
N LEU A 524 -2.59 6.20 38.53
CA LEU A 524 -1.87 5.18 37.77
C LEU A 524 -2.83 4.02 37.46
N CYS A 525 -2.98 3.70 36.18
CA CYS A 525 -3.59 2.44 35.76
C CYS A 525 -2.57 1.31 35.91
N GLN A 526 -3.01 0.17 36.44
CA GLN A 526 -2.22 -1.06 36.36
C GLN A 526 -2.25 -1.57 34.92
N THR A 527 -1.21 -1.27 34.17
CA THR A 527 -0.77 -2.13 33.07
C THR A 527 0.15 -3.15 33.73
N LEU A 528 -0.17 -4.44 33.68
CA LEU A 528 0.80 -5.46 34.12
C LEU A 528 2.00 -5.37 33.17
N ILE A 529 3.12 -4.88 33.68
CA ILE A 529 4.41 -4.91 33.00
C ILE A 529 5.24 -5.90 33.82
N ASN A 530 5.28 -7.16 33.39
CA ASN A 530 6.26 -8.10 33.93
C ASN A 530 7.56 -7.89 33.14
N VAL A 531 8.62 -7.54 33.86
CA VAL A 531 9.98 -7.61 33.33
C VAL A 531 10.46 -9.04 33.58
N SER A 532 10.81 -9.76 32.51
CA SER A 532 11.46 -11.07 32.57
C SER A 532 12.91 -10.89 32.13
N GLU A 533 13.86 -11.53 32.82
CA GLU A 533 15.28 -11.48 32.43
C GLU A 533 15.44 -11.92 30.97
N GLY A 534 15.76 -10.97 30.08
CA GLY A 534 15.92 -11.18 28.65
C GLY A 534 15.05 -10.32 27.73
N PHE A 535 14.03 -9.61 28.24
CA PHE A 535 13.13 -8.74 27.44
C PHE A 535 13.00 -7.35 28.09
N ASN A 536 13.17 -6.26 27.33
CA ASN A 536 13.28 -4.91 27.89
C ASN A 536 11.97 -4.12 28.04
N LEU A 537 10.82 -4.61 27.59
CA LEU A 537 9.50 -4.06 27.96
C LEU A 537 8.40 -4.99 27.46
N ILE A 538 7.40 -5.32 28.31
CA ILE A 538 6.18 -6.02 27.91
C ILE A 538 4.98 -5.17 28.36
N GLY A 539 4.29 -4.50 27.44
CA GLY A 539 3.02 -3.83 27.75
C GLY A 539 1.84 -4.81 27.61
N LEU A 540 0.88 -4.85 28.54
CA LEU A 540 -0.30 -5.73 28.49
C LEU A 540 -1.64 -4.97 28.41
N SER A 541 -2.48 -5.25 27.41
CA SER A 541 -3.88 -4.80 27.35
C SER A 541 -4.84 -5.99 27.49
N LEU A 542 -5.78 -5.91 28.44
CA LEU A 542 -6.65 -7.02 28.81
C LEU A 542 -7.92 -7.05 27.93
N LEU A 543 -8.05 -8.08 27.09
CA LEU A 543 -9.33 -8.57 26.60
C LEU A 543 -9.83 -9.66 27.56
N LYS A 544 -11.14 -9.88 27.60
CA LYS A 544 -11.85 -10.65 28.65
C LYS A 544 -11.24 -12.04 28.95
N ASP A 545 -10.53 -12.66 27.99
CA ASP A 545 -9.92 -13.99 28.11
C ASP A 545 -8.42 -14.05 27.70
N TYR A 546 -7.79 -12.90 27.32
CA TYR A 546 -6.42 -12.83 26.80
C TYR A 546 -5.73 -11.49 27.14
N TYR A 547 -4.40 -11.47 27.20
CA TYR A 547 -3.61 -10.22 27.24
C TYR A 547 -2.66 -10.11 26.04
N SER A 548 -2.45 -8.90 25.53
CA SER A 548 -1.50 -8.62 24.41
C SER A 548 -0.12 -8.23 24.93
N ALA A 549 0.95 -8.95 24.64
CA ALA A 549 2.34 -8.62 24.97
C ALA A 549 3.05 -7.90 23.82
N TRP A 550 3.84 -6.86 24.11
CA TRP A 550 4.56 -6.07 23.12
C TRP A 550 6.06 -6.14 23.40
N ASP A 551 6.85 -6.65 22.45
CA ASP A 551 8.32 -6.58 22.50
C ASP A 551 8.81 -5.45 21.60
N MET A 552 9.66 -4.57 22.16
CA MET A 552 10.11 -3.32 21.53
C MET A 552 11.58 -3.36 21.08
N ASP A 553 12.33 -4.43 21.35
CA ASP A 553 13.77 -4.53 21.06
C ASP A 553 14.11 -5.27 19.74
N MET A 554 13.11 -5.73 19.00
CA MET A 554 13.29 -6.30 17.65
C MET A 554 13.12 -5.23 16.57
N ASP A 555 13.85 -5.35 15.46
CA ASP A 555 13.66 -4.53 14.23
C ASP A 555 12.22 -4.59 13.68
N VAL A 556 11.39 -5.51 14.19
CA VAL A 556 9.93 -5.59 13.96
C VAL A 556 9.22 -5.78 15.31
N PRO A 557 8.37 -4.84 15.78
CA PRO A 557 7.63 -5.00 17.03
C PRO A 557 6.62 -6.15 16.90
N GLN A 558 6.64 -7.08 17.86
CA GLN A 558 5.75 -8.25 17.88
C GLN A 558 4.65 -8.11 18.94
N ILE A 559 3.44 -8.55 18.58
CA ILE A 559 2.30 -8.70 19.49
C ILE A 559 2.01 -10.19 19.69
N GLY A 560 2.10 -10.68 20.92
CA GLY A 560 1.63 -12.02 21.30
C GLY A 560 0.37 -11.94 22.15
N PHE A 561 -0.58 -12.87 22.02
CA PHE A 561 -1.66 -13.01 22.99
C PHE A 561 -1.44 -14.26 23.84
N VAL A 562 -1.55 -14.12 25.16
CA VAL A 562 -1.43 -15.27 26.05
C VAL A 562 -2.81 -15.60 26.62
N PRO A 563 -3.26 -16.86 26.56
CA PRO A 563 -4.51 -17.27 27.19
C PRO A 563 -4.39 -17.15 28.71
N ASN A 564 -5.47 -16.74 29.37
CA ASN A 564 -5.57 -16.83 30.83
C ASN A 564 -5.54 -18.32 31.21
N GLY A 565 -4.36 -18.83 31.60
CA GLY A 565 -4.25 -20.16 32.19
C GLY A 565 -5.10 -20.25 33.44
N PHE A 566 -6.12 -21.10 33.40
CA PHE A 566 -6.66 -21.80 34.55
C PHE A 566 -6.32 -23.28 34.41
#